data_AF-A0A2A2HTT2-F1
#
_entry.id   AF-A0A2A2HTT2-F1
#
_cell.length_a   1.000
_cell.length_b   1.000
_cell.length_c   1.000
_cell.angle_alpha   90.00
_cell.angle_beta   90.00
_cell.angle_gamma   90.00
#
_symmetry.space_group_name_H-M   'P 1'
#
loop_
_entity.id
_entity.type
_entity.pdbx_description
1 polymer ?
#
loop_
_entity_poly.entity_id
_entity_poly.type
_entity_poly.pdbx_seq_one_letter_code
_entity_poly.pdbx_strand_id
1 'polypeptide(L)'
;MQKSLDFGTESKGYELNKTDYLGLGAIQADGSYIEGLALSFESPDDSSAGIYVVFKNNEIIKAEAKILRADKDKLTAEVLTVKGNNIVTESGNISSVMAMKSSAAIDAVTTSSTGCEACQALVYLACKHGCGKGGQLLCAMADLSIVGGIACTLAVYAICNTIGTYGCGHTSVYLCQKAKFC
;
A
#
# COMPACT_ATOMS: atom_id res chain seq x y z
N MET A 1 22.91 11.37 16.50
CA MET A 1 22.77 9.90 16.44
C MET A 1 21.72 9.57 15.38
N GLN A 2 22.15 8.98 14.27
CA GLN A 2 21.25 8.57 13.19
C GLN A 2 20.68 7.20 13.56
N LYS A 3 19.41 7.13 13.97
CA LYS A 3 18.72 5.85 14.18
C LYS A 3 18.54 5.21 12.80
N SER A 4 19.17 4.07 12.56
CA SER A 4 18.86 3.26 11.38
C SER A 4 17.51 2.60 11.60
N LEU A 5 16.60 2.76 10.64
CA LEU A 5 15.38 1.96 10.59
C LEU A 5 15.78 0.58 10.04
N ASP A 6 15.74 -0.43 10.90
CA ASP A 6 15.97 -1.83 10.54
C ASP A 6 14.70 -2.63 10.81
N PHE A 7 14.15 -3.23 9.75
CA PHE A 7 12.94 -4.06 9.79
C PHE A 7 13.28 -5.56 9.78
N GLY A 8 14.55 -5.94 9.84
CA GLY A 8 14.99 -7.33 9.74
C GLY A 8 14.67 -7.97 8.38
N THR A 9 14.53 -7.17 7.32
CA THR A 9 14.22 -7.65 5.96
C THR A 9 15.43 -8.30 5.30
N GLU A 10 16.64 -7.84 5.63
CA GLU A 10 17.89 -8.43 5.12
C GLU A 10 18.10 -9.87 5.60
N SER A 11 17.73 -10.18 6.86
CA SER A 11 17.78 -11.56 7.37
C SER A 11 16.76 -12.49 6.72
N LYS A 12 15.74 -11.93 6.05
CA LYS A 12 14.79 -12.65 5.20
C LYS A 12 15.23 -12.73 3.73
N GLY A 13 16.42 -12.22 3.38
CA GLY A 13 17.00 -12.27 2.03
C GLY A 13 16.57 -11.13 1.10
N TYR A 14 15.94 -10.07 1.61
CA TYR A 14 15.58 -8.90 0.81
C TYR A 14 16.70 -7.87 0.83
N GLU A 15 17.08 -7.36 -0.34
CA GLU A 15 18.15 -6.36 -0.49
C GLU A 15 17.59 -5.01 -0.93
N LEU A 16 17.98 -3.92 -0.24
CA LEU A 16 17.44 -2.59 -0.50
C LEU A 16 17.94 -2.06 -1.85
N ASN A 17 17.01 -1.79 -2.78
CA ASN A 17 17.33 -1.13 -4.04
C ASN A 17 17.39 0.40 -3.83
N LYS A 18 18.61 0.93 -3.72
CA LYS A 18 18.85 2.36 -3.45
C LYS A 18 18.58 3.27 -4.65
N THR A 19 18.39 2.72 -5.84
CA THR A 19 18.14 3.49 -7.07
C THR A 19 16.66 3.63 -7.39
N ASP A 20 15.81 2.83 -6.74
CA ASP A 20 14.41 2.70 -7.08
C ASP A 20 13.51 3.14 -5.91
N TYR A 21 13.38 4.46 -5.79
CA TYR A 21 12.59 5.15 -4.78
C TYR A 21 11.46 5.98 -5.40
N LEU A 22 10.37 6.16 -4.64
CA LEU A 22 9.23 6.99 -5.01
C LEU A 22 8.88 7.94 -3.87
N GLY A 23 8.82 9.24 -4.16
CA GLY A 23 8.31 10.26 -3.24
C GLY A 23 6.89 10.71 -3.62
N LEU A 24 6.03 10.91 -2.62
CA LEU A 24 4.69 11.49 -2.80
C LEU A 24 4.41 12.53 -1.71
N GLY A 25 3.79 13.65 -2.06
CA GLY A 25 3.27 14.63 -1.11
C GLY A 25 1.74 14.61 -1.11
N ALA A 26 1.11 14.78 0.05
CA ALA A 26 -0.34 14.89 0.17
C ALA A 26 -0.75 15.91 1.24
N ILE A 27 -1.94 16.49 1.05
CA ILE A 27 -2.60 17.33 2.06
C ILE A 27 -3.70 16.46 2.69
N GLN A 28 -3.63 16.27 4.00
CA GLN A 28 -4.63 15.55 4.79
C GLN A 28 -5.93 16.37 4.91
N ALA A 29 -7.03 15.71 5.30
CA ALA A 29 -8.33 16.37 5.49
C ALA A 29 -8.31 17.47 6.56
N ASP A 30 -7.37 17.42 7.51
CA ASP A 30 -7.14 18.44 8.53
C ASP A 30 -6.33 19.66 8.00
N GLY A 31 -5.98 19.66 6.71
CA GLY A 31 -5.18 20.70 6.06
C GLY A 31 -3.67 20.54 6.27
N SER A 32 -3.22 19.52 6.99
CA SER A 32 -1.79 19.30 7.21
C SER A 32 -1.12 18.65 5.99
N TYR A 33 0.14 19.04 5.75
CA TYR A 33 0.95 18.46 4.69
C TYR A 33 1.76 17.28 5.23
N ILE A 34 1.76 16.19 4.45
CA ILE A 34 2.55 15.00 4.72
C ILE A 34 3.34 14.60 3.48
N GLU A 35 4.51 14.01 3.72
CA GLU A 35 5.37 13.45 2.66
C GLU A 35 5.54 11.96 2.89
N GLY A 36 5.50 11.20 1.81
CA GLY A 36 5.74 9.78 1.79
C GLY A 36 6.98 9.47 0.97
N LEU A 37 7.79 8.53 1.44
CA LEU A 37 8.88 7.93 0.68
C LEU A 37 8.68 6.41 0.67
N ALA A 38 8.70 5.83 -0.52
CA ALA A 38 8.75 4.38 -0.72
C ALA A 38 10.11 3.97 -1.27
N LEU A 39 10.70 2.95 -0.67
CA LEU A 39 11.95 2.32 -1.09
C LEU A 39 11.65 0.85 -1.36
N SER A 40 12.11 0.31 -2.48
CA SER A 40 11.89 -1.11 -2.78
C SER A 40 13.06 -1.99 -2.41
N PHE A 41 12.73 -3.26 -2.23
CA PHE A 41 13.71 -4.33 -2.13
C PHE A 41 13.67 -5.17 -3.39
N GLU A 42 14.85 -5.67 -3.76
CA GLU A 42 14.95 -6.85 -4.59
C GLU A 42 14.57 -8.07 -3.76
N SER A 43 13.77 -8.92 -4.37
CA SER A 43 13.17 -10.07 -3.72
C SER A 43 13.84 -11.36 -4.20
N PRO A 44 14.12 -12.31 -3.29
CA PRO A 44 14.66 -13.62 -3.66
C PRO A 44 13.61 -14.55 -4.31
N ASP A 45 12.32 -14.20 -4.20
CA ASP A 45 11.18 -14.87 -4.82
C ASP A 45 10.32 -13.87 -5.60
N ASP A 46 9.21 -14.31 -6.21
CA ASP A 46 8.26 -13.45 -6.94
C ASP A 46 7.45 -12.49 -6.01
N SER A 47 7.88 -12.29 -4.75
CA SER A 47 7.27 -11.31 -3.86
C SER A 47 7.70 -9.88 -4.17
N SER A 48 6.85 -8.94 -3.77
CA SER A 48 7.14 -7.50 -3.83
C SER A 48 7.34 -6.97 -2.41
N ALA A 49 8.49 -6.37 -2.13
CA ALA A 49 8.78 -5.79 -0.81
C ALA A 49 9.20 -4.32 -0.90
N GLY A 50 8.83 -3.55 0.11
CA GLY A 50 9.20 -2.14 0.22
C GLY A 50 9.08 -1.57 1.62
N ILE A 51 9.89 -0.55 1.92
CA ILE A 51 9.74 0.32 3.08
C ILE A 51 8.94 1.55 2.67
N TYR A 52 7.98 1.94 3.50
CA TYR A 52 7.13 3.11 3.34
C TYR A 52 7.28 3.97 4.58
N VAL A 53 7.78 5.19 4.41
CA VAL A 53 8.01 6.16 5.49
C VAL A 53 7.12 7.36 5.24
N VAL A 54 6.43 7.82 6.28
CA VAL A 54 5.58 9.01 6.24
C VAL A 54 6.13 10.05 7.19
N PHE A 55 6.29 11.26 6.67
CA PHE A 55 6.77 12.44 7.36
C PHE A 55 5.64 13.44 7.55
N LYS A 56 5.56 14.06 8.73
CA LYS A 56 4.72 15.23 9.01
C LYS A 56 5.61 16.23 9.76
N ASN A 57 5.68 17.48 9.30
CA ASN A 57 6.52 18.51 9.89
C ASN A 57 8.01 18.09 10.06
N ASN A 58 8.59 17.41 9.06
CA ASN A 58 9.95 16.85 9.08
C ASN A 58 10.21 15.74 10.13
N GLU A 59 9.17 15.22 10.79
CA GLU A 59 9.27 14.09 11.70
C GLU A 59 8.68 12.83 11.08
N ILE A 60 9.33 11.68 11.30
CA ILE A 60 8.78 10.39 10.90
C ILE A 60 7.62 10.04 11.83
N ILE A 61 6.40 10.08 11.31
CA ILE A 61 5.20 9.70 12.05
C ILE A 61 4.85 8.22 11.84
N LYS A 62 5.33 7.63 10.75
CA LYS A 62 5.06 6.22 10.40
C LYS A 62 6.18 5.64 9.57
N ALA A 63 6.60 4.42 9.88
CA ALA A 63 7.54 3.66 9.08
C ALA A 63 7.14 2.18 9.10
N GLU A 64 6.91 1.62 7.91
CA GLU A 64 6.45 0.24 7.74
C GLU A 64 7.22 -0.43 6.61
N ALA A 65 7.61 -1.69 6.79
CA ALA A 65 7.98 -2.55 5.68
C ALA A 65 6.77 -3.40 5.29
N LYS A 66 6.48 -3.49 4.00
CA LYS A 66 5.40 -4.31 3.47
C LYS A 66 5.97 -5.35 2.52
N ILE A 67 5.55 -6.59 2.68
CA ILE A 67 5.92 -7.72 1.83
C ILE A 67 4.63 -8.30 1.28
N LEU A 68 4.48 -8.31 -0.05
CA LEU A 68 3.35 -8.90 -0.73
C LEU A 68 3.79 -10.15 -1.47
N ARG A 69 3.12 -11.28 -1.20
CA ARG A 69 3.34 -12.53 -1.92
C ARG A 69 2.08 -12.94 -2.64
N ALA A 70 2.22 -13.21 -3.93
CA ALA A 70 1.18 -13.80 -4.76
C ALA A 70 1.60 -15.23 -5.13
N ASP A 71 0.87 -16.24 -4.66
CA ASP A 71 1.05 -17.64 -5.05
C ASP A 71 -0.26 -18.18 -5.62
N LYS A 72 -0.30 -18.40 -6.94
CA LYS A 72 -1.46 -18.86 -7.72
C LYS A 72 -2.73 -18.05 -7.42
N ASP A 73 -3.50 -18.48 -6.41
CA ASP A 73 -4.80 -17.93 -5.99
C ASP A 73 -4.75 -17.23 -4.63
N LYS A 74 -3.59 -17.19 -3.97
CA LYS A 74 -3.40 -16.63 -2.64
C LYS A 74 -2.54 -15.37 -2.73
N LEU A 75 -3.18 -14.23 -2.52
CA LEU A 75 -2.47 -12.99 -2.24
C LEU A 75 -2.40 -12.77 -0.73
N THR A 76 -1.18 -12.62 -0.23
CA THR A 76 -0.89 -12.34 1.18
C THR A 76 -0.05 -11.07 1.30
N ALA A 77 -0.28 -10.32 2.37
CA ALA A 77 0.50 -9.15 2.72
C ALA A 77 0.97 -9.29 4.17
N GLU A 78 2.26 -9.07 4.39
CA GLU A 78 2.85 -8.84 5.70
C GLU A 78 3.17 -7.36 5.84
N VAL A 79 2.81 -6.77 6.98
CA VAL A 79 3.20 -5.42 7.37
C VAL A 79 4.03 -5.52 8.64
N LEU A 80 5.24 -5.01 8.58
CA LEU A 80 6.18 -4.91 9.69
C LEU A 80 6.24 -3.46 10.14
N THR A 81 5.85 -3.21 11.39
CA THR A 81 5.87 -1.86 12.00
C THR A 81 6.85 -1.85 13.16
N VAL A 82 7.67 -0.80 13.26
CA VAL A 82 8.54 -0.59 14.41
C VAL A 82 7.73 0.08 15.53
N LYS A 83 7.57 -0.60 16.67
CA LYS A 83 6.98 -0.05 17.90
C LYS A 83 8.02 -0.06 19.01
N GLY A 84 8.66 1.09 19.24
CA GLY A 84 9.78 1.20 20.18
C GLY A 84 11.00 0.43 19.67
N ASN A 85 11.46 -0.57 20.44
CA ASN A 85 12.57 -1.45 20.04
C ASN A 85 12.08 -2.81 19.48
N ASN A 86 10.77 -2.98 19.31
CA ASN A 86 10.18 -4.24 18.83
C ASN A 86 9.64 -4.07 17.40
N ILE A 87 9.79 -5.12 16.60
CA ILE A 87 9.14 -5.24 15.30
C ILE A 87 7.85 -6.02 15.51
N VAL A 88 6.72 -5.39 15.19
CA VAL A 88 5.41 -6.04 15.16
C VAL A 88 5.14 -6.44 13.72
N THR A 89 4.91 -7.73 13.49
CA THR A 89 4.51 -8.26 12.17
C THR A 89 3.05 -8.64 12.21
N GLU A 90 2.27 -8.08 11.30
CA GLU A 90 0.89 -8.49 11.06
C GLU A 90 0.74 -8.98 9.62
N SER A 91 -0.11 -9.98 9.40
CA SER A 91 -0.31 -10.59 8.09
C SER A 91 -1.79 -10.76 7.77
N GLY A 92 -2.17 -10.56 6.51
CA GLY A 92 -3.51 -10.86 6.03
C GLY A 92 -3.51 -11.41 4.61
N ASN A 93 -4.64 -12.00 4.21
CA ASN A 93 -4.83 -12.49 2.84
C ASN A 93 -6.01 -11.78 2.17
N ILE A 94 -6.03 -11.82 0.83
CA ILE A 94 -7.08 -11.14 0.07
C ILE A 94 -8.47 -11.78 0.25
N SER A 95 -8.57 -13.06 0.62
CA SER A 95 -9.84 -13.71 0.94
C SER A 95 -10.53 -13.05 2.15
N SER A 96 -9.75 -12.64 3.16
CA SER A 96 -10.24 -11.86 4.30
C SER A 96 -10.64 -10.44 3.91
N VAL A 97 -9.96 -9.83 2.94
CA VAL A 97 -10.26 -8.47 2.45
C VAL A 97 -11.47 -8.46 1.52
N MET A 98 -11.69 -9.48 0.67
CA MET A 98 -12.90 -9.58 -0.16
C MET A 98 -14.15 -9.96 0.67
N ALA A 99 -13.97 -10.71 1.77
CA ALA A 99 -15.04 -10.98 2.72
C ALA A 99 -15.43 -9.72 3.52
N MET A 100 -14.45 -8.83 3.76
CA MET A 100 -14.70 -7.47 4.22
C MET A 100 -15.25 -6.66 3.04
N LYS A 101 -16.57 -6.48 2.95
CA LYS A 101 -17.22 -5.43 2.12
C LYS A 101 -16.83 -4.02 2.59
N SER A 102 -15.56 -3.78 2.84
CA SER A 102 -15.07 -2.64 3.61
C SER A 102 -14.80 -1.50 2.65
N SER A 103 -15.85 -0.70 2.43
CA SER A 103 -15.69 0.66 1.94
C SER A 103 -14.62 1.37 2.78
N ALA A 104 -14.55 1.14 4.10
CA ALA A 104 -13.60 1.79 5.01
C ALA A 104 -12.11 1.70 4.62
N ALA A 105 -11.62 0.59 4.06
CA ALA A 105 -10.21 0.48 3.63
C ALA A 105 -9.91 1.29 2.36
N ILE A 106 -10.94 1.53 1.54
CA ILE A 106 -10.85 2.25 0.26
C ILE A 106 -11.20 3.74 0.49
N ASP A 107 -12.25 4.02 1.25
CA ASP A 107 -12.70 5.34 1.72
C ASP A 107 -11.57 6.07 2.46
N ALA A 108 -10.75 5.34 3.24
CA ALA A 108 -9.60 5.90 3.93
C ALA A 108 -8.49 6.39 2.98
N VAL A 109 -8.39 5.83 1.77
CA VAL A 109 -7.41 6.27 0.77
C VAL A 109 -7.94 7.41 -0.09
N THR A 110 -9.27 7.51 -0.23
CA THR A 110 -9.87 8.37 -1.28
C THR A 110 -10.86 9.40 -0.78
N THR A 111 -11.02 9.61 0.54
CA THR A 111 -11.98 10.57 1.13
C THR A 111 -13.41 10.44 0.57
N SER A 112 -13.74 9.27 0.04
CA SER A 112 -14.96 9.06 -0.75
C SER A 112 -16.06 8.42 0.09
N SER A 113 -17.31 8.66 -0.30
CA SER A 113 -18.51 8.25 0.43
C SER A 113 -18.99 6.84 0.09
N THR A 114 -18.43 6.20 -0.94
CA THR A 114 -18.81 4.84 -1.38
C THR A 114 -17.61 4.05 -1.91
N GLY A 115 -17.62 2.73 -1.70
CA GLY A 115 -16.55 1.83 -2.19
C GLY A 115 -16.30 1.88 -3.70
N CYS A 116 -17.30 2.28 -4.49
CA CYS A 116 -17.21 2.40 -5.94
C CYS A 116 -16.40 3.64 -6.37
N GLU A 117 -16.75 4.81 -5.84
CA GLU A 117 -15.99 6.06 -6.05
C GLU A 117 -14.55 5.92 -5.55
N ALA A 118 -14.39 5.26 -4.40
CA ALA A 118 -13.10 4.99 -3.79
C ALA A 118 -12.23 4.07 -4.67
N CYS A 119 -12.81 3.00 -5.23
CA CYS A 119 -12.11 2.15 -6.19
C CYS A 119 -11.71 2.93 -7.46
N GLN A 120 -12.56 3.81 -7.97
CA GLN A 120 -12.25 4.60 -9.15
C GLN A 120 -11.10 5.58 -8.93
N ALA A 121 -11.05 6.22 -7.76
CA ALA A 121 -9.94 7.09 -7.38
C ALA A 121 -8.62 6.31 -7.22
N LEU A 122 -8.67 5.09 -6.64
CA LEU A 122 -7.50 4.21 -6.60
C LEU A 122 -7.04 3.79 -8.00
N VAL A 123 -7.95 3.41 -8.90
CA VAL A 123 -7.61 3.08 -10.29
C VAL A 123 -6.95 4.28 -10.98
N TYR A 124 -7.52 5.48 -10.81
CA TYR A 124 -6.96 6.71 -11.37
C TYR A 124 -5.54 6.98 -10.84
N LEU A 125 -5.34 6.87 -9.53
CA LEU A 125 -4.03 7.08 -8.89
C LEU A 125 -3.02 6.01 -9.32
N ALA A 126 -3.42 4.75 -9.39
CA ALA A 126 -2.57 3.64 -9.85
C ALA A 126 -2.19 3.80 -11.33
N CYS A 127 -3.09 4.31 -12.17
CA CYS A 127 -2.80 4.60 -13.57
C CYS A 127 -1.90 5.83 -13.77
N LYS A 128 -2.02 6.83 -12.89
CA LYS A 128 -1.25 8.08 -12.99
C LYS A 128 0.14 7.98 -12.37
N HIS A 129 0.26 7.28 -11.24
CA HIS A 129 1.48 7.21 -10.42
C HIS A 129 2.16 5.83 -10.44
N GLY A 130 1.63 4.90 -11.24
CA GLY A 130 2.17 3.56 -11.39
C GLY A 130 1.52 2.55 -10.44
N CYS A 131 1.21 1.39 -10.99
CA CYS A 131 0.70 0.24 -10.26
C CYS A 131 1.84 -0.38 -9.44
N GLY A 132 1.78 -0.27 -8.11
CA GLY A 132 2.81 -0.75 -7.21
C GLY A 132 3.04 0.20 -6.04
N LYS A 133 4.26 0.74 -5.93
CA LYS A 133 4.74 1.52 -4.78
C LYS A 133 3.91 2.77 -4.49
N GLY A 134 3.37 3.42 -5.52
CA GLY A 134 2.56 4.62 -5.36
C GLY A 134 1.28 4.37 -4.57
N GLY A 135 0.51 3.34 -4.94
CA GLY A 135 -0.68 2.96 -4.19
C GLY A 135 -0.37 2.43 -2.79
N GLN A 136 0.73 1.68 -2.64
CA GLN A 136 1.19 1.18 -1.34
C GLN A 136 1.62 2.30 -0.39
N LEU A 137 2.24 3.36 -0.93
CA LEU A 137 2.65 4.55 -0.19
C LEU A 137 1.43 5.37 0.23
N LEU A 138 0.43 5.51 -0.64
CA LEU A 138 -0.85 6.12 -0.28
C LEU A 138 -1.52 5.38 0.88
N CYS A 139 -1.53 4.04 0.86
CA CYS A 139 -2.02 3.25 1.99
C CYS A 139 -1.27 3.53 3.31
N ALA A 140 0.03 3.78 3.24
CA ALA A 140 0.81 4.14 4.42
C ALA A 140 0.43 5.54 4.93
N MET A 141 0.22 6.48 4.01
CA MET A 141 -0.14 7.88 4.27
C MET A 141 -1.58 8.07 4.79
N ALA A 142 -2.49 7.14 4.51
CA ALA A 142 -3.91 7.18 4.87
C ALA A 142 -4.22 7.02 6.39
N ASP A 143 -3.19 7.03 7.25
CA ASP A 143 -3.30 6.84 8.71
C ASP A 143 -4.21 5.67 9.16
N LEU A 144 -4.19 4.59 8.38
CA LEU A 144 -4.96 3.40 8.65
C LEU A 144 -4.38 2.62 9.83
N SER A 145 -5.26 1.96 10.60
CA SER A 145 -4.87 0.89 11.53
C SER A 145 -4.10 -0.19 10.79
N ILE A 146 -3.31 -1.02 11.49
CA ILE A 146 -2.46 -2.02 10.81
C ILE A 146 -3.30 -2.99 9.96
N VAL A 147 -4.44 -3.45 10.49
CA VAL A 147 -5.44 -4.24 9.74
C VAL A 147 -5.99 -3.48 8.52
N GLY A 148 -6.30 -2.19 8.67
CA GLY A 148 -6.73 -1.34 7.56
C GLY A 148 -5.63 -1.15 6.50
N GLY A 149 -4.38 -1.01 6.94
CA GLY A 149 -3.21 -0.87 6.08
C GLY A 149 -2.94 -2.14 5.27
N ILE A 150 -3.12 -3.32 5.86
CA ILE A 150 -3.08 -4.62 5.17
C ILE A 150 -4.21 -4.71 4.13
N ALA A 151 -5.44 -4.36 4.51
CA ALA A 151 -6.57 -4.38 3.60
C ALA A 151 -6.37 -3.44 2.40
N CYS A 152 -5.91 -2.22 2.64
CA CYS A 152 -5.57 -1.25 1.61
C CYS A 152 -4.48 -1.77 0.68
N THR A 153 -3.40 -2.29 1.24
CA THR A 153 -2.25 -2.87 0.53
C THR A 153 -2.68 -3.97 -0.43
N LEU A 154 -3.57 -4.87 0.02
CA LEU A 154 -4.12 -5.95 -0.78
C LEU A 154 -5.11 -5.43 -1.86
N ALA A 155 -5.95 -4.46 -1.52
CA ALA A 155 -6.89 -3.85 -2.46
C ALA A 155 -6.17 -3.12 -3.60
N VAL A 156 -5.17 -2.31 -3.27
CA VAL A 156 -4.31 -1.64 -4.26
C VAL A 156 -3.65 -2.67 -5.18
N TYR A 157 -3.08 -3.74 -4.64
CA TYR A 157 -2.45 -4.78 -5.45
C TYR A 157 -3.44 -5.45 -6.40
N ALA A 158 -4.65 -5.78 -5.92
CA ALA A 158 -5.69 -6.38 -6.75
C ALA A 158 -6.14 -5.46 -7.90
N ILE A 159 -6.30 -4.17 -7.60
CA ILE A 159 -6.58 -3.13 -8.60
C ILE A 159 -5.44 -3.06 -9.62
N CYS A 160 -4.19 -3.05 -9.14
CA CYS A 160 -2.99 -3.01 -9.98
C CYS A 160 -2.89 -4.22 -10.92
N ASN A 161 -3.16 -5.43 -10.42
CA ASN A 161 -3.16 -6.64 -11.25
C ASN A 161 -4.24 -6.60 -12.33
N THR A 162 -5.42 -6.08 -11.97
CA THR A 162 -6.52 -5.88 -12.92
C THR A 162 -6.14 -4.85 -13.99
N ILE A 163 -5.50 -3.74 -13.62
CA ILE A 163 -4.97 -2.74 -14.56
C ILE A 163 -3.87 -3.33 -15.44
N GLY A 164 -2.96 -4.14 -14.89
CA GLY A 164 -1.92 -4.81 -15.69
C GLY A 164 -2.50 -5.74 -16.75
N THR A 165 -3.64 -6.38 -16.45
CA THR A 165 -4.33 -7.30 -17.37
C THR A 165 -5.17 -6.58 -18.42
N TYR A 166 -5.88 -5.51 -18.05
CA TYR A 166 -6.87 -4.85 -18.92
C TYR A 166 -6.43 -3.46 -19.42
N GLY A 167 -5.31 -2.94 -18.93
CA GLY A 167 -4.85 -1.59 -19.20
C GLY A 167 -5.64 -0.51 -18.47
N CYS A 168 -5.07 0.69 -18.42
CA CYS A 168 -5.68 1.89 -17.83
C CYS A 168 -6.80 2.52 -18.67
N GLY A 169 -6.99 2.07 -19.92
CA GLY A 169 -7.91 2.68 -20.88
C GLY A 169 -9.38 2.28 -20.71
N HIS A 170 -9.68 1.21 -19.98
CA HIS A 170 -11.05 0.87 -19.62
C HIS A 170 -11.52 1.81 -18.51
N THR A 171 -12.69 2.45 -18.69
CA THR A 171 -13.28 3.38 -17.71
C THR A 171 -13.25 2.75 -16.32
N SER A 172 -12.66 3.46 -15.35
CA SER A 172 -12.43 2.99 -13.98
C SER A 172 -13.67 2.34 -13.34
N VAL A 173 -14.87 2.81 -13.68
CA VAL A 173 -16.18 2.23 -13.33
C VAL A 173 -16.27 0.75 -13.71
N TYR A 174 -15.89 0.38 -14.94
CA TYR A 174 -15.96 -0.99 -15.45
C TYR A 174 -15.01 -1.93 -14.69
N LEU A 175 -13.79 -1.47 -14.42
CA LEU A 175 -12.82 -2.24 -13.63
C LEU A 175 -13.32 -2.47 -12.20
N CYS A 176 -13.90 -1.44 -11.59
CA CYS A 176 -14.45 -1.52 -10.24
C CYS A 176 -15.72 -2.38 -10.16
N GLN A 177 -16.59 -2.38 -11.18
CA GLN A 177 -17.73 -3.30 -11.30
C GLN A 177 -17.26 -4.75 -11.41
N LYS A 178 -16.24 -5.01 -12.25
CA LYS A 178 -15.70 -6.36 -12.42
C LYS A 178 -15.03 -6.88 -11.16
N ALA A 179 -14.38 -6.00 -10.41
CA ALA A 179 -13.79 -6.29 -9.12
C ALA A 179 -14.82 -6.31 -7.95
N LYS A 180 -16.11 -6.09 -8.23
CA LYS A 180 -17.23 -6.09 -7.26
C LYS A 180 -17.12 -5.02 -6.15
N PHE A 181 -16.44 -3.92 -6.45
CA PHE A 181 -16.42 -2.71 -5.61
C PHE A 181 -17.51 -1.71 -6.01
N CYS A 182 -17.95 -1.80 -7.27
CA CYS A 182 -19.22 -1.36 -7.81
C CYS A 182 -20.00 -2.61 -8.25
#